data_AF-A0A2P4Q1D9-F1
#
_entry.id   AF-A0A2P4Q1D9-F1
#
_cell.length_a   1.000
_cell.length_b   1.000
_cell.length_c   1.000
_cell.angle_alpha   90.00
_cell.angle_beta   90.00
_cell.angle_gamma   90.00
#
_symmetry.space_group_name_H-M   'P 1'
#
loop_
_entity.id
_entity.type
_entity.pdbx_description
1 polymer ?
#
loop_
_entity_poly.entity_id
_entity_poly.type
_entity_poly.pdbx_seq_one_letter_code
_entity_poly.pdbx_strand_id
1 'polypeptide(L)'
;MAPEIFQGQKYTEASDIYSFGMIMWEFMTGRRPFWDEIHDIELIIKICDGLRPLIVTNAPEGYIELMKECWHSDPAKRPMADNIYVKIYKMYDNENFINQTKITESSDIGPVAINNPDAIYKSRPLSRMIKSAMSLRNSRSQSIDPFYYYQKNTDKRKLEDDSVEDSNDNEQSMKRRKFLESENNDYFSKEIELDINMNSNQPRDKGYVTKEIDLDINHVL
;
A
#
# COMPACT_ATOMS: atom_id res chain seq x y z
N MET A 1 0.63 -4.38 1.41
CA MET A 1 1.44 -4.37 2.66
C MET A 1 1.25 -3.05 3.39
N ALA A 2 1.55 -3.03 4.68
CA ALA A 2 1.41 -1.85 5.52
C ALA A 2 2.49 -0.77 5.24
N PRO A 3 2.17 0.53 5.39
CA PRO A 3 3.08 1.64 5.12
C PRO A 3 4.41 1.57 5.88
N GLU A 4 4.39 1.16 7.15
CA GLU A 4 5.59 1.08 7.99
C GLU A 4 6.57 0.02 7.50
N ILE A 5 6.08 -1.07 6.90
CA ILE A 5 6.91 -2.12 6.30
C ILE A 5 7.60 -1.59 5.05
N PHE A 6 6.87 -0.80 4.24
CA PHE A 6 7.46 -0.08 3.11
C PHE A 6 8.50 0.98 3.53
N GLN A 7 8.47 1.41 4.78
CA GLN A 7 9.45 2.31 5.38
C GLN A 7 10.60 1.56 6.07
N GLY A 8 10.71 0.24 5.86
CA GLY A 8 11.80 -0.59 6.38
C GLY A 8 11.64 -0.99 7.84
N GLN A 9 10.47 -0.80 8.44
CA GLN A 9 10.17 -1.32 9.78
C GLN A 9 9.91 -2.82 9.74
N LYS A 10 10.01 -3.47 10.90
CA LYS A 10 9.74 -4.91 11.04
C LYS A 10 8.24 -5.19 11.01
N TYR A 11 7.89 -6.40 10.58
CA TYR A 11 6.54 -6.93 10.72
C TYR A 11 6.11 -7.01 12.18
N THR A 12 4.84 -6.70 12.41
CA THR A 12 4.16 -6.69 13.71
C THR A 12 2.72 -7.15 13.55
N GLU A 13 2.05 -7.51 14.65
CA GLU A 13 0.59 -7.71 14.66
C GLU A 13 -0.16 -6.55 13.99
N ALA A 14 0.23 -5.30 14.25
CA ALA A 14 -0.42 -4.15 13.63
C ALA A 14 -0.29 -4.13 12.09
N SER A 15 0.82 -4.64 11.54
CA SER A 15 0.99 -4.79 10.09
C SER A 15 0.11 -5.89 9.49
N ASP A 16 -0.17 -6.94 10.25
CA ASP A 16 -1.14 -7.98 9.87
C ASP A 16 -2.55 -7.41 9.88
N ILE A 17 -2.91 -6.60 10.89
CA ILE A 17 -4.20 -5.91 10.96
C ILE A 17 -4.42 -4.98 9.76
N TYR A 18 -3.38 -4.28 9.31
CA TYR A 18 -3.48 -3.49 8.08
C TYR A 18 -3.81 -4.35 6.87
N SER A 19 -3.13 -5.49 6.73
CA SER A 19 -3.37 -6.43 5.63
C SER A 19 -4.77 -7.03 5.71
N PHE A 20 -5.27 -7.29 6.92
CA PHE A 20 -6.66 -7.68 7.15
C PHE A 20 -7.65 -6.61 6.70
N GLY A 21 -7.38 -5.32 6.95
CA GLY A 21 -8.20 -4.22 6.42
C GLY A 21 -8.25 -4.19 4.89
N MET A 22 -7.16 -4.57 4.21
CA MET A 22 -7.13 -4.70 2.75
C MET A 22 -7.96 -5.90 2.26
N ILE A 23 -7.94 -7.02 2.99
CA ILE A 23 -8.79 -8.19 2.71
C ILE A 23 -10.28 -7.84 2.90
N MET A 24 -10.63 -7.08 3.94
CA MET A 24 -11.99 -6.59 4.11
C MET A 24 -12.45 -5.75 2.90
N TRP A 25 -11.58 -4.87 2.41
CA TRP A 25 -11.90 -4.10 1.20
C TRP A 25 -12.08 -4.97 -0.04
N GLU A 26 -11.23 -6.00 -0.19
CA GLU A 26 -11.34 -6.97 -1.29
C GLU A 26 -12.66 -7.77 -1.21
N PHE A 27 -13.08 -8.19 -0.02
CA PHE A 27 -14.39 -8.86 0.15
C PHE A 27 -15.57 -7.93 -0.14
N MET A 28 -15.48 -6.66 0.24
CA MET A 28 -16.52 -5.67 -0.01
C MET A 28 -16.69 -5.39 -1.51
N THR A 29 -15.60 -5.38 -2.27
CA THR A 29 -15.61 -4.94 -3.69
C THR A 29 -15.50 -6.10 -4.68
N GLY A 30 -15.02 -7.27 -4.27
CA GLY A 30 -14.63 -8.36 -5.16
C GLY A 30 -13.40 -8.03 -6.02
N ARG A 31 -12.62 -7.00 -5.66
CA ARG A 31 -11.44 -6.56 -6.40
C ARG A 31 -10.19 -6.58 -5.55
N ARG A 32 -9.04 -6.81 -6.20
CA ARG A 32 -7.76 -6.71 -5.52
C ARG A 32 -7.43 -5.23 -5.23
N PRO A 33 -6.87 -4.90 -4.06
CA PRO A 33 -6.45 -3.53 -3.76
C PRO A 33 -5.49 -3.01 -4.84
N PHE A 34 -5.72 -1.77 -5.30
CA PHE A 34 -4.91 -1.08 -6.30
C PHE A 34 -4.82 -1.81 -7.66
N TRP A 35 -5.85 -2.56 -8.04
CA TRP A 35 -5.94 -3.29 -9.33
C TRP A 35 -5.73 -2.45 -10.58
N ASP A 36 -5.98 -1.15 -10.50
CA ASP A 36 -5.86 -0.17 -11.58
C ASP A 36 -4.48 0.51 -11.64
N GLU A 37 -3.62 0.30 -10.64
CA GLU A 37 -2.32 0.95 -10.53
C GLU A 37 -1.17 0.02 -10.96
N ILE A 38 -0.08 0.64 -11.43
CA ILE A 38 1.19 -0.06 -11.68
C ILE A 38 1.82 -0.39 -10.31
N HIS A 39 2.26 -1.63 -10.11
CA HIS A 39 2.87 -2.03 -8.84
C HIS A 39 4.38 -1.73 -8.80
N ASP A 40 4.72 -0.45 -8.78
CA ASP A 40 6.09 0.05 -8.81
C ASP A 40 6.49 0.81 -7.52
N ILE A 41 7.61 1.53 -7.59
CA ILE A 41 8.15 2.34 -6.50
C ILE A 41 7.23 3.55 -6.20
N GLU A 42 6.57 4.11 -7.20
CA GLU A 42 5.67 5.25 -7.01
C GLU A 42 4.42 4.84 -6.22
N LEU A 43 3.85 3.68 -6.51
CA LEU A 43 2.72 3.15 -5.72
C LEU A 43 3.09 2.98 -4.25
N ILE A 44 4.29 2.46 -3.96
CA ILE A 44 4.79 2.35 -2.58
C ILE A 44 4.81 3.72 -1.89
N ILE A 45 5.32 4.75 -2.57
CA ILE A 45 5.37 6.12 -2.05
C ILE A 45 3.95 6.65 -1.81
N LYS A 46 3.04 6.51 -2.78
CA LYS A 46 1.63 6.92 -2.63
C LYS A 46 0.97 6.27 -1.41
N ILE A 47 1.17 4.96 -1.20
CA ILE A 47 0.64 4.24 -0.03
C ILE A 47 1.21 4.79 1.28
N CYS A 48 2.52 5.07 1.32
CA CYS A 48 3.18 5.69 2.46
C CYS A 48 2.67 7.10 2.77
N ASP A 49 2.24 7.82 1.74
CA ASP A 49 1.68 9.17 1.84
C ASP A 49 0.15 9.17 2.05
N GLY A 50 -0.47 8.00 2.24
CA GLY A 50 -1.85 7.87 2.68
C GLY A 50 -2.84 7.41 1.61
N LEU A 51 -2.39 7.02 0.41
CA LEU A 51 -3.26 6.41 -0.59
C LEU A 51 -3.97 5.18 -0.01
N ARG A 52 -5.28 5.10 -0.23
CA ARG A 52 -6.12 3.96 0.13
C ARG A 52 -7.04 3.60 -1.05
N PRO A 53 -7.47 2.34 -1.17
CA PRO A 53 -8.45 1.95 -2.18
C PRO A 53 -9.76 2.74 -2.04
N LEU A 54 -10.40 3.03 -3.18
CA LEU A 54 -11.67 3.77 -3.20
C LEU A 54 -12.81 2.93 -2.61
N ILE A 55 -13.69 3.55 -1.84
CA ILE A 55 -14.91 2.91 -1.34
C ILE A 55 -16.02 3.17 -2.34
N VAL A 56 -16.38 2.15 -3.11
CA VAL A 56 -17.27 2.23 -4.29
C VAL A 56 -18.66 1.63 -4.07
N THR A 57 -18.91 1.10 -2.87
CA THR A 57 -20.18 0.47 -2.50
C THR A 57 -20.48 0.65 -1.02
N ASN A 58 -21.71 0.31 -0.62
CA ASN A 58 -22.09 0.19 0.77
C ASN A 58 -21.72 -1.20 1.33
N ALA A 59 -21.75 -1.29 2.65
CA ALA A 59 -21.55 -2.52 3.41
C ALA A 59 -22.44 -2.48 4.66
N PRO A 60 -22.57 -3.60 5.39
CA PRO A 60 -23.19 -3.61 6.71
C PRO A 60 -22.71 -2.49 7.63
N GLU A 61 -23.59 -2.02 8.51
CA GLU A 61 -23.29 -0.95 9.45
C GLU A 61 -22.02 -1.28 10.27
N GLY A 62 -21.08 -0.33 10.31
CA GLY A 62 -19.81 -0.48 11.04
C GLY A 62 -18.70 -1.18 10.24
N TYR A 63 -19.00 -1.83 9.12
CA TYR A 63 -17.99 -2.57 8.33
C TYR A 63 -16.94 -1.62 7.75
N ILE A 64 -17.38 -0.52 7.14
CA ILE A 64 -16.49 0.47 6.52
C ILE A 64 -15.64 1.18 7.59
N GLU A 65 -16.22 1.50 8.73
CA GLU A 65 -15.51 2.09 9.87
C GLU A 65 -14.42 1.14 10.37
N LEU A 66 -14.75 -0.14 10.61
CA LEU A 66 -13.80 -1.15 11.05
C LEU A 66 -12.67 -1.35 10.04
N MET A 67 -13.02 -1.50 8.76
CA MET A 67 -12.04 -1.59 7.67
C MET A 67 -11.09 -0.38 7.69
N LYS A 68 -11.62 0.83 7.91
CA LYS A 68 -10.82 2.06 8.00
C LYS A 68 -9.91 2.12 9.21
N GLU A 69 -10.35 1.62 10.36
CA GLU A 69 -9.52 1.48 11.55
C GLU A 69 -8.37 0.49 11.30
N CYS A 70 -8.65 -0.64 10.65
CA CYS A 70 -7.65 -1.67 10.34
C CYS A 70 -6.51 -1.13 9.46
N TRP A 71 -6.81 -0.36 8.41
CA TRP A 71 -5.78 0.18 7.50
C TRP A 71 -5.28 1.59 7.87
N HIS A 72 -5.46 2.00 9.13
CA HIS A 72 -5.03 3.32 9.62
C HIS A 72 -3.51 3.50 9.42
N SER A 73 -3.07 4.71 9.01
CA SER A 73 -1.65 4.98 8.71
C SER A 73 -0.75 4.79 9.93
N ASP A 74 -1.17 5.29 11.09
CA ASP A 74 -0.53 5.04 12.38
C ASP A 74 -0.86 3.61 12.87
N PRO A 75 0.15 2.71 13.01
CA PRO A 75 -0.06 1.34 13.50
C PRO A 75 -0.66 1.28 14.90
N ALA A 76 -0.39 2.25 15.77
CA ALA A 76 -0.88 2.25 17.15
C ALA A 76 -2.39 2.53 17.26
N LYS A 77 -3.00 3.06 16.20
CA LYS A 77 -4.44 3.32 16.13
C LYS A 77 -5.24 2.17 15.55
N ARG A 78 -4.56 1.12 15.09
CA ARG A 78 -5.22 -0.08 14.54
C ARG A 78 -5.78 -0.92 15.69
N PRO A 79 -6.95 -1.54 15.52
CA PRO A 79 -7.55 -2.36 16.56
C PRO A 79 -6.78 -3.68 16.74
N MET A 80 -6.85 -4.27 17.93
CA MET A 80 -6.37 -5.63 18.17
C MET A 80 -7.30 -6.66 17.50
N ALA A 81 -6.76 -7.83 17.17
CA ALA A 81 -7.54 -8.92 16.56
C ALA A 81 -8.79 -9.31 17.36
N ASP A 82 -8.70 -9.37 18.69
CA ASP A 82 -9.84 -9.67 19.56
C ASP A 82 -10.97 -8.61 19.44
N ASN A 83 -10.60 -7.33 19.30
CA ASN A 83 -11.57 -6.25 19.11
C ASN A 83 -12.24 -6.33 17.73
N ILE A 84 -11.48 -6.70 16.70
CA ILE A 84 -11.99 -6.94 15.35
C ILE A 84 -13.01 -8.08 15.38
N TYR A 85 -12.66 -9.21 16.00
CA TYR A 85 -13.55 -10.36 16.14
C TYR A 85 -14.88 -9.97 16.79
N VAL A 86 -14.84 -9.26 17.92
CA VAL A 86 -16.06 -8.80 18.61
C VAL A 86 -16.90 -7.88 17.72
N LYS A 87 -16.28 -6.96 16.98
CA LYS A 87 -17.00 -6.05 16.07
C LYS A 87 -17.64 -6.80 14.91
N ILE A 88 -16.92 -7.71 14.27
CA ILE A 88 -17.45 -8.53 13.16
C ILE A 88 -18.60 -9.42 13.64
N TYR A 89 -18.46 -10.06 14.80
CA TYR A 89 -19.51 -10.91 15.35
C TYR A 89 -20.82 -10.12 15.60
N LYS A 90 -20.71 -8.91 16.14
CA LYS A 90 -21.88 -8.02 16.32
C LYS A 90 -22.52 -7.63 15.00
N MET A 91 -21.73 -7.33 13.97
CA MET A 91 -22.26 -7.03 12.63
C MET A 91 -23.00 -8.24 12.07
N TYR A 92 -22.41 -9.44 12.18
CA TYR A 92 -23.02 -10.68 11.75
C TYR A 92 -24.37 -10.94 12.43
N ASP A 93 -24.46 -10.76 13.75
CA ASP A 93 -25.73 -10.91 14.47
C ASP A 93 -26.77 -9.88 14.00
N ASN A 94 -26.38 -8.62 13.83
CA ASN A 94 -27.28 -7.57 13.36
C ASN A 94 -27.84 -7.87 11.95
N GLU A 95 -26.99 -8.34 11.04
CA GLU A 95 -27.37 -8.68 9.68
C GLU A 95 -28.30 -9.90 9.60
N ASN A 96 -28.16 -10.87 10.52
CA ASN A 96 -28.99 -12.07 10.54
C ASN A 96 -30.34 -11.89 11.26
N PHE A 97 -30.37 -11.04 12.30
CA PHE A 97 -31.51 -11.01 13.22
C PHE A 97 -32.23 -9.67 13.31
N ILE A 98 -31.62 -8.57 12.86
CA ILE A 98 -32.17 -7.22 13.03
C ILE A 98 -32.51 -6.60 11.68
N ASN A 99 -31.49 -6.20 10.91
CA ASN A 99 -31.65 -5.48 9.66
C ASN A 99 -30.61 -5.95 8.66
N GLN A 100 -31.05 -6.73 7.69
CA GLN A 100 -30.19 -7.12 6.58
C GLN A 100 -29.90 -5.91 5.69
N THR A 101 -28.62 -5.66 5.42
CA THR A 101 -28.18 -4.61 4.51
C THR A 101 -28.47 -5.02 3.08
N LYS A 102 -29.23 -4.18 2.36
CA LYS A 102 -29.38 -4.29 0.91
C LYS A 102 -28.12 -3.72 0.26
N ILE A 103 -27.35 -4.57 -0.40
CA ILE A 103 -26.16 -4.15 -1.14
C ILE A 103 -26.58 -3.36 -2.37
N THR A 104 -25.92 -2.22 -2.58
CA THR A 104 -26.10 -1.37 -3.75
C THR A 104 -25.30 -1.98 -4.89
N GLU A 105 -25.97 -2.30 -5.99
CA GLU A 105 -25.26 -2.71 -7.19
C GLU A 105 -24.42 -1.54 -7.73
N SER A 106 -23.16 -1.80 -8.04
CA SER A 106 -22.26 -0.85 -8.67
C SER A 106 -21.44 -1.59 -9.71
N SER A 107 -21.21 -0.94 -10.85
CA SER A 107 -20.32 -1.45 -11.91
C SER A 107 -18.87 -1.59 -11.43
N ASP A 108 -18.54 -0.94 -10.32
CA ASP A 108 -17.23 -1.03 -9.69
C ASP A 108 -17.11 -2.23 -8.73
N ILE A 109 -18.17 -3.01 -8.54
CA ILE A 109 -18.20 -4.25 -7.74
C ILE A 109 -18.08 -5.47 -8.65
N GLY A 110 -17.42 -6.50 -8.14
CA GLY A 110 -17.26 -7.79 -8.79
C GLY A 110 -15.87 -7.97 -9.37
N PRO A 111 -15.51 -9.21 -9.74
CA PRO A 111 -14.22 -9.50 -10.35
C PRO A 111 -14.18 -8.90 -11.76
N VAL A 112 -13.73 -7.65 -11.90
CA VAL A 112 -13.36 -7.12 -13.22
C VAL A 112 -12.07 -7.80 -13.67
N ALA A 113 -12.13 -8.41 -14.85
CA ALA A 113 -11.11 -9.32 -15.36
C ALA A 113 -9.78 -8.65 -15.77
N ILE A 114 -9.70 -7.31 -15.77
CA ILE A 114 -8.54 -6.59 -16.29
C ILE A 114 -7.92 -5.77 -15.16
N ASN A 115 -6.99 -6.41 -14.45
CA ASN A 115 -6.00 -5.67 -13.67
C ASN A 115 -5.11 -4.87 -14.63
N ASN A 116 -4.51 -3.81 -14.14
CA ASN A 116 -3.36 -3.20 -14.79
C ASN A 116 -2.33 -4.31 -15.09
N PRO A 117 -1.82 -4.43 -16.33
CA PRO A 117 -0.90 -5.50 -16.71
C PRO A 117 0.39 -5.51 -15.89
N ASP A 118 0.76 -4.36 -15.32
CA ASP A 118 1.94 -4.19 -14.46
C ASP A 118 1.59 -4.31 -12.96
N ALA A 119 0.34 -4.67 -12.61
CA ALA A 119 -0.04 -5.04 -11.25
C ALA A 119 0.48 -6.45 -10.93
N ILE A 120 1.18 -6.56 -9.80
CA ILE A 120 1.83 -7.79 -9.35
C ILE A 120 1.26 -8.23 -8.01
N TYR A 121 0.59 -9.38 -8.02
CA TYR A 121 -0.04 -10.01 -6.86
C TYR A 121 0.61 -11.33 -6.43
N LYS A 122 1.61 -11.77 -7.18
CA LYS A 122 2.45 -12.91 -6.80
C LYS A 122 3.59 -12.44 -5.89
N SER A 123 4.09 -13.35 -5.07
CA SER A 123 5.25 -13.08 -4.22
C SER A 123 6.46 -12.61 -5.05
N ARG A 124 7.19 -11.64 -4.52
CA ARG A 124 8.47 -11.17 -5.07
C ARG A 124 9.31 -10.50 -3.97
N PRO A 125 10.64 -10.50 -4.08
CA PRO A 125 11.50 -9.76 -3.17
C PRO A 125 11.21 -8.25 -3.22
N LEU A 126 10.83 -7.66 -2.08
CA LEU A 126 10.50 -6.23 -2.00
C LEU A 126 11.63 -5.37 -1.42
N SER A 127 12.70 -5.98 -0.89
CA SER A 127 13.81 -5.27 -0.23
C SER A 127 14.43 -4.18 -1.12
N ARG A 128 14.67 -4.48 -2.40
CA ARG A 128 15.21 -3.51 -3.37
C ARG A 128 14.23 -2.36 -3.63
N MET A 129 12.95 -2.67 -3.84
CA MET A 129 11.91 -1.67 -4.09
C MET A 129 11.73 -0.73 -2.89
N ILE A 130 11.72 -1.29 -1.68
CA ILE A 130 11.64 -0.53 -0.42
C ILE A 130 12.82 0.43 -0.28
N LYS A 131 14.06 -0.05 -0.49
CA LYS A 131 15.26 0.79 -0.48
C LYS A 131 15.17 1.94 -1.50
N SER A 132 14.73 1.64 -2.73
CA SER A 132 14.55 2.65 -3.77
C SER A 132 13.46 3.66 -3.44
N ALA A 133 12.33 3.23 -2.91
CA ALA A 133 11.24 4.11 -2.48
C ALA A 133 11.68 5.10 -1.40
N MET A 134 12.38 4.61 -0.37
CA MET A 134 12.91 5.47 0.70
C MET A 134 13.92 6.48 0.17
N SER A 135 14.84 6.06 -0.70
CA SER A 135 15.82 6.96 -1.31
C SER A 135 15.13 8.06 -2.13
N LEU A 136 14.17 7.70 -3.00
CA LEU A 136 13.46 8.64 -3.85
C LEU A 136 12.62 9.63 -3.02
N ARG A 137 11.92 9.14 -1.99
CA ARG A 137 11.12 9.99 -1.08
C ARG A 137 12.00 11.01 -0.35
N ASN A 138 13.18 10.61 0.13
CA ASN A 138 14.13 11.53 0.77
C ASN A 138 14.66 12.59 -0.21
N SER A 139 14.96 12.22 -1.45
CA SER A 139 15.37 13.18 -2.48
C SER A 139 14.29 14.21 -2.78
N ARG A 140 13.01 13.78 -2.85
CA ARG A 140 11.86 14.68 -3.06
C ARG A 140 11.69 15.68 -1.92
N SER A 141 11.89 15.24 -0.67
CA SER A 141 11.82 16.11 0.51
C SER A 141 12.94 17.15 0.54
N GLN A 142 14.13 16.81 0.05
CA GLN A 142 15.27 17.73 -0.02
C GLN A 142 15.17 18.73 -1.18
N SER A 143 14.41 18.41 -2.24
CA SER A 143 14.22 19.29 -3.39
C SER A 143 13.13 20.36 -3.21
N ILE A 144 12.44 20.39 -2.06
CA ILE A 144 11.49 21.46 -1.74
C ILE A 144 12.31 22.69 -1.31
N ASP A 145 12.85 23.40 -2.30
CA ASP A 145 13.26 24.79 -2.11
C ASP A 145 11.98 25.65 -1.97
N PRO A 146 11.76 26.33 -0.84
CA PRO A 146 10.61 27.22 -0.64
C PRO A 146 10.46 28.28 -1.75
N PHE A 147 11.55 28.61 -2.46
CA PHE A 147 11.54 29.58 -3.55
C PHE A 147 10.75 29.10 -4.79
N TYR A 148 10.68 27.79 -5.04
CA TYR A 148 10.03 27.24 -6.24
C TYR A 148 8.50 27.30 -6.18
N TYR A 149 7.91 27.30 -4.98
CA TYR A 149 6.46 27.39 -4.79
C TYR A 149 5.92 28.78 -5.15
N TYR A 150 6.72 29.84 -4.95
CA TYR A 150 6.35 31.20 -5.31
C TYR A 150 6.41 31.45 -6.81
N GLN A 151 7.31 30.77 -7.54
CA GLN A 151 7.49 30.96 -8.98
C GLN A 151 6.32 30.40 -9.79
N LYS A 152 5.68 29.32 -9.33
CA LYS A 152 4.52 28.71 -10.01
C LYS A 152 3.24 29.57 -9.94
N ASN A 153 3.18 30.55 -9.03
CA ASN A 153 2.02 31.42 -8.83
C ASN A 153 2.15 32.79 -9.54
N THR A 154 3.33 33.16 -10.04
CA THR A 154 3.53 34.39 -10.82
C THR A 154 3.27 34.19 -12.32
N ASP A 155 3.41 32.96 -12.84
CA ASP A 155 3.30 32.66 -14.28
C ASP A 155 1.86 32.48 -14.80
N LYS A 156 0.83 32.69 -13.96
CA LYS A 156 -0.60 32.56 -14.36
C LYS A 156 -1.36 33.88 -14.54
N ARG A 157 -0.69 35.03 -14.49
CA ARG A 157 -1.31 36.32 -14.81
C ARG A 157 -0.40 37.14 -15.70
N LYS A 158 -0.47 36.90 -17.02
CA LYS A 158 -0.46 37.88 -18.11
C LYS A 158 -0.16 37.19 -19.44
N LEU A 159 -1.21 36.93 -20.22
CA LEU A 159 -1.15 36.89 -21.68
C LEU A 159 -2.16 37.94 -22.13
N GLU A 160 -1.65 39.08 -22.61
CA GLU A 160 -2.17 39.80 -23.77
C GLU A 160 -1.16 40.91 -24.14
N ASP A 161 -0.92 40.98 -25.45
CA ASP A 161 -0.35 42.05 -26.27
C ASP A 161 1.18 42.18 -26.49
N ASP A 162 1.56 41.65 -27.66
CA ASP A 162 2.33 42.23 -28.77
C ASP A 162 3.74 42.86 -28.62
N SER A 163 4.56 42.41 -29.59
CA SER A 163 5.69 43.05 -30.29
C SER A 163 7.15 42.79 -29.84
N VAL A 164 7.85 42.04 -30.73
CA VAL A 164 9.17 42.28 -31.35
C VAL A 164 10.34 42.72 -30.45
N GLU A 165 11.43 41.93 -30.36
CA GLU A 165 12.71 42.09 -31.10
C GLU A 165 13.83 41.15 -30.55
N ASP A 166 14.86 40.95 -31.37
CA ASP A 166 16.01 40.03 -31.28
C ASP A 166 16.82 40.00 -29.97
N SER A 167 17.46 38.84 -29.68
CA SER A 167 18.93 38.68 -29.61
C SER A 167 19.39 37.57 -28.63
N ASN A 168 20.11 36.59 -29.19
CA ASN A 168 21.32 35.87 -28.71
C ASN A 168 21.52 35.35 -27.27
N ASP A 169 22.08 34.12 -27.27
CA ASP A 169 23.06 33.52 -26.35
C ASP A 169 22.66 33.25 -24.89
N ASN A 170 22.58 31.98 -24.47
CA ASN A 170 23.77 31.23 -24.05
C ASN A 170 23.43 29.85 -23.43
N GLU A 171 24.31 28.91 -23.77
CA GLU A 171 24.48 27.57 -23.26
C GLU A 171 24.71 27.52 -21.74
N GLN A 172 24.15 26.51 -21.02
CA GLN A 172 24.84 25.88 -19.89
C GLN A 172 24.20 24.55 -19.41
N SER A 173 24.77 23.46 -19.90
CA SER A 173 25.14 22.23 -19.17
C SER A 173 24.42 21.89 -17.86
N MET A 174 23.53 20.88 -17.88
CA MET A 174 23.28 20.06 -16.68
C MET A 174 24.25 18.88 -16.64
N LYS A 175 25.30 19.04 -15.82
CA LYS A 175 26.25 17.99 -15.46
C LYS A 175 25.50 16.77 -14.89
N ARG A 176 25.51 15.65 -15.62
CA ARG A 176 25.24 14.31 -15.07
C ARG A 176 26.23 14.04 -13.93
N ARG A 177 25.78 14.15 -12.68
CA ARG A 177 26.53 13.70 -11.52
C ARG A 177 26.41 12.16 -11.46
N LYS A 178 27.49 11.46 -11.82
CA LYS A 178 27.70 10.05 -11.46
C LYS A 178 27.66 9.96 -9.93
N PHE A 179 26.79 9.13 -9.37
CA PHE A 179 26.83 8.81 -7.95
C PHE A 179 27.66 7.55 -7.73
N LEU A 180 28.60 7.67 -6.79
CA LEU A 180 29.50 6.62 -6.32
C LEU A 180 28.71 5.42 -5.78
N GLU A 181 29.18 4.23 -6.15
CA GLU A 181 28.97 3.01 -5.37
C GLU A 181 29.59 3.20 -3.98
N SER A 182 28.77 3.10 -2.94
CA SER A 182 29.28 2.75 -1.62
C SER A 182 28.96 1.29 -1.38
N GLU A 183 30.00 0.46 -1.45
CA GLU A 183 30.01 -0.90 -0.95
C GLU A 183 29.70 -0.94 0.56
N ASN A 184 29.16 -2.08 0.99
CA ASN A 184 28.97 -2.54 2.36
C ASN A 184 27.73 -2.06 3.12
N ASN A 185 26.66 -2.84 2.97
CA ASN A 185 26.04 -3.45 4.16
C ASN A 185 25.40 -4.78 3.76
N ASP A 186 26.18 -5.83 4.06
CA ASP A 186 25.81 -7.23 3.96
C ASP A 186 24.68 -7.54 4.94
N TYR A 187 23.47 -7.74 4.42
CA TYR A 187 22.36 -8.32 5.17
C TYR A 187 21.94 -9.60 4.45
N PHE A 188 22.69 -10.66 4.76
CA PHE A 188 22.35 -12.04 4.45
C PHE A 188 20.91 -12.32 4.90
N SER A 189 20.03 -12.63 3.95
CA SER A 189 18.78 -13.33 4.22
C SER A 189 18.95 -14.74 3.69
N LYS A 190 19.12 -15.71 4.59
CA LYS A 190 19.04 -17.14 4.23
C LYS A 190 17.58 -17.44 3.90
N GLU A 191 17.34 -17.77 2.64
CA GLU A 191 16.09 -18.36 2.15
C GLU A 191 15.99 -19.80 2.70
N ILE A 192 14.79 -20.23 3.13
CA ILE A 192 14.57 -21.52 3.81
C ILE A 192 14.00 -22.53 2.80
N GLU A 193 14.62 -23.72 2.73
CA GLU A 193 14.13 -24.95 2.09
C GLU A 193 13.21 -25.74 3.05
N LEU A 194 12.16 -26.40 2.53
CA LEU A 194 11.13 -27.10 3.33
C LEU A 194 11.20 -28.63 3.18
N ASP A 195 11.36 -29.34 4.31
CA ASP A 195 11.06 -30.77 4.49
C ASP A 195 9.99 -30.92 5.59
N ILE A 196 8.84 -31.54 5.28
CA ILE A 196 7.70 -31.65 6.20
C ILE A 196 7.68 -33.02 6.89
N ASN A 197 7.63 -33.04 8.24
CA ASN A 197 7.17 -34.21 9.00
C ASN A 197 6.24 -33.77 10.14
N MET A 198 5.10 -34.45 10.26
CA MET A 198 3.94 -34.01 11.04
C MET A 198 3.80 -34.84 12.32
N ASN A 199 4.30 -34.32 13.46
CA ASN A 199 3.78 -34.67 14.80
C ASN A 199 4.40 -33.86 15.95
N SER A 200 3.58 -33.66 17.00
CA SER A 200 3.92 -33.48 18.43
C SER A 200 4.15 -32.05 19.01
N ASN A 201 3.11 -31.56 19.70
CA ASN A 201 3.09 -30.83 20.99
C ASN A 201 4.43 -30.31 21.57
N GLN A 202 4.65 -28.98 21.61
CA GLN A 202 5.59 -28.29 22.52
C GLN A 202 5.23 -26.77 22.71
N PRO A 203 5.74 -26.09 23.77
CA PRO A 203 5.09 -24.94 24.43
C PRO A 203 5.24 -23.58 23.70
N ARG A 204 4.33 -22.65 24.00
CA ARG A 204 4.22 -21.31 23.39
C ARG A 204 5.40 -20.40 23.75
N ASP A 205 6.33 -20.25 22.82
CA ASP A 205 7.31 -19.16 22.78
C ASP A 205 6.64 -17.87 22.24
N LYS A 206 6.94 -16.71 22.84
CA LYS A 206 6.37 -15.39 22.47
C LYS A 206 7.20 -14.70 21.37
N GLY A 207 7.74 -15.47 20.43
CA GLY A 207 8.35 -14.96 19.21
C GLY A 207 7.36 -15.01 18.05
N TYR A 208 7.36 -14.00 17.18
CA TYR A 208 6.70 -14.11 15.86
C TYR A 208 7.37 -15.22 15.08
N VAL A 209 6.78 -16.41 15.09
CA VAL A 209 7.18 -17.54 14.25
C VAL A 209 6.51 -17.35 12.90
N THR A 210 7.26 -16.87 11.91
CA THR A 210 6.81 -16.82 10.51
C THR A 210 6.88 -18.23 9.92
N LYS A 211 5.75 -18.95 9.96
CA LYS A 211 5.51 -20.12 9.10
C LYS A 211 4.53 -19.69 8.01
N GLU A 212 4.95 -19.76 6.76
CA GLU A 212 4.07 -19.52 5.62
C GLU A 212 3.15 -20.73 5.41
N ILE A 213 1.87 -20.44 5.17
CA ILE A 213 0.85 -21.40 4.75
C ILE A 213 0.62 -21.11 3.27
N ASP A 214 0.99 -22.05 2.40
CA ASP A 214 0.65 -21.99 0.99
C ASP A 214 -0.84 -22.33 0.83
N LEU A 215 -1.68 -21.31 0.61
CA LEU A 215 -3.04 -21.50 0.10
C LEU A 215 -2.98 -21.47 -1.42
N ASP A 216 -2.96 -22.65 -2.03
CA ASP A 216 -3.15 -22.81 -3.47
C ASP A 216 -4.65 -22.65 -3.81
N ILE A 217 -5.06 -21.44 -4.21
CA ILE A 217 -6.44 -21.15 -4.66
C ILE A 217 -6.57 -21.46 -6.17
N ASN A 218 -6.17 -22.67 -6.57
CA ASN A 218 -6.40 -23.17 -7.94
C ASN A 218 -7.26 -24.43 -7.97
N HIS A 219 -8.29 -24.50 -7.12
CA HIS A 219 -9.33 -25.51 -7.29
C HIS A 219 -10.70 -25.05 -6.79
N VAL A 220 -11.31 -24.08 -7.49
CA VAL A 220 -12.78 -24.01 -7.60
C VAL A 220 -13.10 -23.62 -9.05
N LEU A 221 -13.23 -24.65 -9.89
CA LEU A 221 -14.05 -24.60 -11.10
C LEU A 221 -15.43 -25.17 -10.75
#